data_AF-A0A416NNX4-F1
#
_entry.id   AF-A0A416NNX4-F1
#
_cell.length_a   1.000
_cell.length_b   1.000
_cell.length_c   1.000
_cell.angle_alpha   90.00
_cell.angle_beta   90.00
_cell.angle_gamma   90.00
#
_symmetry.space_group_name_H-M   'P 1'
#
loop_
_entity.id
_entity.type
_entity.pdbx_description
1 polymer ?
#
loop_
_entity_poly.entity_id
_entity_poly.type
_entity_poly.pdbx_seq_one_letter_code
_entity_poly.pdbx_strand_id
1 'polypeptide(L)'
;MMRRSYTTSIMTNYVTLDKRSKKAQREYYAKQRTTWGELNPVTRSVPSGKAYNRKKEKQRIGVEFRNGFDADFLRSLVLFIHFRINERSE
;
A
#
# COMPACT_ATOMS: atom_id res chain seq x y z
N MET A 1 46.23 13.48 -64.52
CA MET A 1 46.01 14.10 -63.19
C MET A 1 44.78 13.46 -62.54
N MET A 2 44.94 12.56 -61.56
CA MET A 2 43.82 11.98 -60.81
C MET A 2 43.28 13.00 -59.81
N ARG A 3 41.97 13.32 -59.87
CA ARG A 3 41.29 14.13 -58.86
C ARG A 3 40.93 13.25 -57.66
N ARG A 4 41.40 13.63 -56.47
CA ARG A 4 41.03 12.98 -55.20
C ARG A 4 39.66 13.52 -54.77
N SER A 5 38.62 12.69 -54.82
CA SER A 5 37.29 13.02 -54.32
C SER A 5 37.22 12.72 -52.82
N TYR A 6 37.22 13.76 -51.99
CA TYR A 6 36.99 13.59 -50.55
C TYR A 6 35.49 13.53 -50.29
N THR A 7 35.01 12.40 -49.79
CA THR A 7 33.65 12.27 -49.27
C THR A 7 33.59 13.05 -47.97
N THR A 8 32.90 14.18 -47.94
CA THR A 8 32.57 14.86 -46.69
C THR A 8 31.58 14.00 -45.93
N SER A 9 32.05 13.35 -44.87
CA SER A 9 31.20 12.75 -43.85
C SER A 9 30.24 13.82 -43.35
N ILE A 10 28.98 13.73 -43.75
CA ILE A 10 27.87 14.51 -43.21
C ILE A 10 27.84 14.32 -41.69
N MET A 11 28.42 15.27 -40.96
CA MET A 11 28.27 15.34 -39.52
C MET A 11 26.80 15.62 -39.24
N THR A 12 26.06 14.58 -38.84
CA THR A 12 24.72 14.77 -38.30
C THR A 12 24.85 15.68 -37.09
N ASN A 13 24.38 16.92 -37.19
CA ASN A 13 24.44 17.88 -36.10
C ASN A 13 23.82 17.27 -34.85
N TYR A 14 24.65 16.96 -33.85
CA TYR A 14 24.16 16.40 -32.60
C TYR A 14 23.41 17.49 -31.83
N VAL A 15 22.09 17.29 -31.70
CA VAL A 15 21.23 18.19 -30.91
C VAL A 15 20.99 17.55 -29.55
N THR A 16 21.39 18.26 -28.49
CA THR A 16 21.15 17.89 -27.10
C THR A 16 19.64 17.81 -26.83
N LEU A 17 19.22 16.94 -25.91
CA LEU A 17 17.81 16.57 -25.74
C LEU A 17 16.91 17.79 -25.41
N ASP A 18 17.40 18.70 -24.58
CA ASP A 18 16.78 19.97 -24.17
C ASP A 18 16.46 20.89 -25.36
N LYS A 19 17.31 20.87 -26.39
CA LYS A 19 17.18 21.72 -27.60
C LYS A 19 16.32 21.09 -28.69
N ARG A 20 15.86 19.86 -28.52
CA ARG A 20 14.96 19.19 -29.47
C ARG A 20 13.53 19.72 -29.32
N SER A 21 12.71 19.52 -30.35
CA SER A 21 11.28 19.82 -30.24
C SER A 21 10.61 18.97 -29.15
N LYS A 22 9.53 19.48 -28.54
CA LYS A 22 8.74 18.75 -27.53
C LYS A 22 8.30 17.36 -28.01
N LYS A 23 8.01 17.21 -29.31
CA LYS A 23 7.64 15.92 -29.93
C LYS A 23 8.81 14.92 -29.88
N ALA A 24 9.99 15.34 -30.33
CA ALA A 24 11.17 14.49 -30.35
C ALA A 24 11.64 14.10 -28.93
N GLN A 25 11.49 14.98 -27.94
CA GLN A 25 11.74 14.66 -26.54
C GLN A 25 10.79 13.57 -26.02
N ARG A 26 9.49 13.68 -26.30
CA ARG A 26 8.50 12.66 -25.92
C ARG A 26 8.82 11.31 -26.53
N GLU A 27 9.15 11.27 -27.82
CA GLU A 27 9.54 10.02 -28.51
C GLU A 27 10.79 9.39 -27.90
N TYR A 28 11.79 10.20 -27.55
CA TYR A 28 12.99 9.72 -26.85
C TYR A 28 12.63 9.06 -25.51
N TYR A 29 11.90 9.76 -24.64
CA TYR A 29 11.52 9.21 -23.34
C TYR A 29 10.52 8.06 -23.45
N ALA A 30 9.66 8.03 -24.47
CA ALA A 30 8.78 6.90 -24.73
C ALA A 30 9.58 5.62 -25.01
N LYS A 31 10.68 5.72 -25.78
CA LYS A 31 11.58 4.59 -26.06
C LYS A 31 12.33 4.11 -24.82
N GLN A 32 12.63 5.02 -23.88
CA GLN A 32 13.35 4.71 -22.64
C GLN A 32 12.44 4.17 -21.53
N ARG A 33 11.12 4.37 -21.63
CA ARG A 33 10.17 3.89 -20.63
C ARG A 33 9.96 2.39 -20.78
N THR A 34 10.18 1.66 -19.70
CA THR A 34 9.80 0.26 -19.56
C THR A 34 8.41 0.15 -18.95
N THR A 35 7.68 -0.91 -19.28
CA THR A 35 6.47 -1.31 -18.54
C THR A 35 6.85 -1.65 -17.09
N TRP A 36 5.89 -1.59 -16.17
CA TRP A 36 6.10 -1.97 -14.76
C TRP A 36 6.52 -3.43 -14.53
N GLY A 37 6.65 -4.23 -15.60
CA GLY A 37 7.04 -5.64 -15.54
C GLY A 37 5.95 -6.46 -14.87
N GLU A 38 6.33 -7.22 -13.85
CA GLU A 38 5.43 -8.05 -13.05
C GLU A 38 4.68 -7.26 -11.97
N LEU A 39 5.14 -6.04 -11.66
CA LEU A 39 4.53 -5.21 -10.62
C LEU A 39 3.35 -4.41 -11.18
N ASN A 40 2.15 -4.70 -10.70
CA ASN A 40 1.01 -3.82 -10.90
C ASN A 40 1.05 -2.68 -9.85
N PRO A 41 1.10 -1.39 -10.24
CA PRO A 41 1.10 -0.26 -9.29
C PRO A 41 -0.12 -0.25 -8.35
N VAL A 42 -1.21 -0.94 -8.70
CA VAL A 42 -2.41 -1.11 -7.86
C VAL A 42 -2.16 -1.97 -6.61
N THR A 43 -1.07 -2.74 -6.55
CA THR A 43 -0.73 -3.55 -5.38
C THR A 43 -0.29 -2.71 -4.17
N ARG A 44 0.04 -1.43 -4.35
CA ARG A 44 0.38 -0.49 -3.27
C ARG A 44 -0.80 0.41 -2.84
N SER A 45 -2.04 0.05 -3.18
CA SER A 45 -3.21 0.82 -2.76
C SER A 45 -3.44 0.72 -1.25
N VAL A 46 -3.35 1.86 -0.56
CA VAL A 46 -3.70 1.97 0.86
C VAL A 46 -5.20 1.73 1.02
N PRO A 47 -5.64 0.84 1.93
CA PRO A 47 -7.05 0.61 2.15
C PRO A 47 -7.72 1.91 2.62
N SER A 48 -8.91 2.22 2.08
CA SER A 48 -9.61 3.45 2.41
C SER A 48 -10.04 3.47 3.88
N GLY A 49 -9.67 4.53 4.60
CA GLY A 49 -9.95 4.66 6.03
C GLY A 49 -11.44 4.76 6.39
N LYS A 50 -12.29 5.09 5.40
CA LYS A 50 -13.75 5.17 5.54
C LYS A 50 -14.48 3.87 5.19
N ALA A 51 -13.82 2.93 4.52
CA ALA A 51 -14.46 1.67 4.18
C ALA A 51 -14.61 0.80 5.43
N TYR A 52 -15.81 0.26 5.61
CA TYR A 52 -16.09 -0.69 6.66
C TYR A 52 -15.20 -1.94 6.49
N ASN A 53 -14.46 -2.30 7.55
CA ASN A 53 -13.59 -3.48 7.56
C ASN A 53 -14.01 -4.42 8.69
N ARG A 54 -14.77 -5.47 8.34
CA ARG A 54 -15.32 -6.45 9.28
C ARG A 54 -14.24 -7.14 10.14
N LYS A 55 -13.01 -7.32 9.63
CA LYS A 55 -11.91 -7.92 10.41
C LYS A 55 -11.48 -6.99 11.55
N LYS A 56 -11.36 -5.69 11.26
CA LYS A 56 -11.04 -4.67 12.26
C LYS A 56 -12.14 -4.54 13.31
N GLU A 57 -13.40 -4.62 12.88
CA GLU A 57 -14.54 -4.55 13.78
C GLU A 57 -14.60 -5.75 14.74
N LYS A 58 -14.38 -6.97 14.23
CA LYS A 58 -14.28 -8.17 15.08
C LYS A 58 -13.15 -8.07 16.11
N GLN A 59 -12.02 -7.46 15.75
CA GLN A 59 -10.91 -7.24 16.67
C GLN A 59 -11.26 -6.20 17.75
N ARG A 60 -11.92 -5.11 17.38
CA ARG A 60 -12.41 -4.10 18.35
C ARG A 60 -13.34 -4.72 19.37
N ILE A 61 -14.36 -5.42 18.87
CA ILE A 61 -15.33 -6.14 19.70
C ILE A 61 -14.60 -7.13 20.61
N GLY A 62 -13.75 -8.00 20.07
CA GLY A 62 -13.00 -8.98 20.87
C GLY A 62 -12.07 -8.36 21.92
N VAL A 63 -11.51 -7.18 21.66
CA VAL A 63 -10.68 -6.43 22.63
C VAL A 63 -11.55 -5.80 23.73
N GLU A 64 -12.71 -5.26 23.39
CA GLU A 64 -13.65 -4.67 24.35
C GLU A 64 -14.22 -5.73 25.31
N PHE A 65 -14.59 -6.90 24.80
CA PHE A 65 -15.06 -8.02 25.64
C PHE A 65 -14.00 -8.51 26.62
N ARG A 66 -12.72 -8.51 26.22
CA ARG A 66 -11.61 -8.95 27.08
C ARG A 66 -11.26 -7.95 28.18
N ASN A 67 -11.55 -6.67 28.02
CA ASN A 67 -11.04 -5.61 28.88
C ASN A 67 -12.03 -5.07 29.92
N GLY A 68 -13.33 -5.40 29.88
CA GLY A 68 -14.28 -4.71 30.77
C GLY A 68 -15.57 -5.40 31.19
N PHE A 69 -15.92 -6.58 30.65
CA PHE A 69 -17.23 -7.19 30.96
C PHE A 69 -17.14 -8.44 31.86
N ASP A 70 -16.17 -9.34 31.64
CA ASP A 70 -16.27 -10.69 32.19
C ASP A 70 -15.61 -10.92 33.56
N ALA A 71 -14.49 -10.27 33.85
CA ALA A 71 -13.70 -10.62 35.03
C ALA A 71 -14.42 -10.27 36.34
N ASP A 72 -14.97 -9.06 36.45
CA ASP A 72 -15.62 -8.57 37.67
C ASP A 72 -17.05 -9.10 37.81
N PHE A 73 -17.76 -9.29 36.69
CA PHE A 73 -19.11 -9.84 36.67
C PHE A 73 -19.13 -11.30 37.13
N LEU A 74 -18.22 -12.14 36.60
CA LEU A 74 -18.13 -13.54 37.00
C LEU A 74 -17.61 -13.68 38.44
N ARG A 75 -16.67 -12.82 38.88
CA ARG A 75 -16.23 -12.79 40.28
C ARG A 75 -17.38 -12.47 41.23
N SER A 76 -18.18 -11.45 40.89
CA SER A 76 -19.35 -11.04 41.67
C SER A 76 -20.40 -12.15 41.72
N LEU A 77 -20.70 -12.79 40.58
CA LEU A 77 -21.64 -13.90 40.51
C LEU A 77 -21.19 -15.10 41.35
N VAL A 78 -19.91 -15.47 41.29
CA VAL A 78 -19.35 -16.57 42.10
C VAL A 78 -19.42 -16.23 43.59
N LEU A 79 -19.07 -15.00 43.98
CA LEU A 79 -19.16 -14.55 45.38
C LEU A 79 -20.61 -14.57 45.88
N PHE A 80 -21.55 -14.13 45.05
CA PHE A 80 -22.98 -14.09 45.34
C PHE A 80 -23.55 -15.50 45.51
N ILE A 81 -23.14 -16.45 44.66
CA ILE A 81 -23.54 -17.86 44.78
C ILE A 81 -22.95 -18.49 46.05
N HIS A 82 -21.66 -18.29 46.33
CA HIS A 82 -21.02 -18.78 47.56
C HIS A 82 -21.70 -18.22 48.82
N PHE A 83 -22.00 -16.92 48.83
CA PHE A 83 -22.71 -16.26 49.93
C PHE A 83 -24.10 -16.88 50.16
N ARG A 84 -24.87 -17.10 49.08
CA ARG A 84 -26.22 -17.69 49.17
C ARG A 84 -26.23 -19.17 49.56
N ILE A 85 -25.19 -19.90 49.23
CA ILE A 85 -25.05 -21.30 49.65
C ILE A 85 -24.82 -21.39 51.16
N ASN A 86 -24.02 -20.48 51.72
CA ASN A 86 -23.75 -20.44 53.17
C ASN A 86 -24.95 -20.01 54.01
N GLU A 87 -25.83 -19.14 53.51
CA GLU A 87 -27.08 -18.77 54.21
C GLU A 87 -28.13 -19.90 54.27
N ARG A 88 -27.98 -20.96 53.45
CA ARG A 88 -28.93 -22.09 53.37
C ARG A 88 -28.51 -23.30 54.21
N SER A 89 -27.29 -23.28 54.75
CA SER A 89 -26.69 -24.38 55.54
C SER A 89 -26.80 -24.20 57.07
N GLU A 90 -27.45 -23.13 57.53
CA GLU A 90 -27.91 -22.94 58.92
C GLU A 90 -29.41 -23.23 59.01
#